data_AF-A0A958VG88-F1
#
_entry.id   AF-A0A958VG88-F1
#
_cell.length_a   1.000
_cell.length_b   1.000
_cell.length_c   1.000
_cell.angle_alpha   90.00
_cell.angle_beta   90.00
_cell.angle_gamma   90.00
#
_symmetry.space_group_name_H-M   'P 1'
#
loop_
_entity.id
_entity.type
_entity.pdbx_description
1 polymer ?
#
loop_
_entity_poly.entity_id
_entity_poly.type
_entity_poly.pdbx_seq_one_letter_code
_entity_poly.pdbx_strand_id
1 'polypeptide(L)'
;MKGIKFFTGLAALGLAASISLHAVAGEKYAVAKGTTVKWLGKKVTGEHYGVISIKSGEFTMDKGRLTGGTFTIDMNSIVCNDMEGEYKGKLEGHLKSDDFFGVAKYPAAVMVIKNVEEISGNKMNVKADMTIKGVTTPVEFPVTITSINDKVSTNGTITIDRTKHGIKYGSGSFFDDLGDKMIDDNFTISFDFLAAKKG
;
A
#
# COMPACT_ATOMS: atom_id res chain seq x y z
N MET A 1 -26.29 -63.98 -48.39
CA MET A 1 -25.40 -63.98 -47.20
C MET A 1 -24.32 -62.93 -47.39
N LYS A 2 -24.10 -62.14 -46.32
CA LYS A 2 -22.96 -61.25 -46.01
C LYS A 2 -22.78 -59.99 -46.86
N GLY A 3 -23.24 -58.88 -46.27
CA GLY A 3 -23.06 -57.52 -46.78
C GLY A 3 -21.64 -56.98 -46.62
N ILE A 4 -21.29 -56.10 -47.55
CA ILE A 4 -20.04 -55.34 -47.60
C ILE A 4 -20.23 -54.09 -46.75
N LYS A 5 -19.41 -53.91 -45.71
CA LYS A 5 -19.31 -52.64 -44.96
C LYS A 5 -18.00 -51.96 -45.33
N PHE A 6 -18.14 -50.82 -46.00
CA PHE A 6 -17.09 -49.82 -46.19
C PHE A 6 -16.82 -49.12 -44.85
N PHE A 7 -15.54 -48.99 -44.48
CA PHE A 7 -15.08 -47.98 -43.52
C PHE A 7 -13.79 -47.36 -44.05
N THR A 8 -13.91 -46.25 -44.75
CA THR A 8 -12.79 -45.35 -45.04
C THR A 8 -12.53 -44.52 -43.78
N GLY A 9 -11.50 -44.87 -43.02
CA GLY A 9 -11.00 -44.06 -41.92
C GLY A 9 -10.20 -42.87 -42.45
N LEU A 10 -10.75 -41.67 -42.30
CA LEU A 10 -10.04 -40.42 -42.57
C LEU A 10 -9.20 -40.08 -41.33
N ALA A 11 -7.88 -40.29 -41.41
CA ALA A 11 -6.96 -39.84 -40.37
C ALA A 11 -6.72 -38.33 -40.56
N ALA A 12 -7.39 -37.51 -39.76
CA ALA A 12 -7.09 -36.09 -39.66
C ALA A 12 -5.84 -35.89 -38.78
N LEU A 13 -4.70 -35.58 -39.42
CA LEU A 13 -3.53 -35.06 -38.72
C LEU A 13 -3.86 -33.65 -38.21
N GLY A 14 -4.18 -33.53 -36.92
CA GLY A 14 -4.28 -32.25 -36.24
C GLY A 14 -2.89 -31.62 -36.08
N LEU A 15 -2.62 -30.53 -36.80
CA LEU A 15 -1.45 -29.69 -36.59
C LEU A 15 -1.65 -28.90 -35.30
N ALA A 16 -1.09 -29.37 -34.19
CA ALA A 16 -1.07 -28.61 -32.94
C ALA A 16 -0.06 -27.46 -33.06
N ALA A 17 -0.54 -26.27 -33.43
CA ALA A 17 0.25 -25.05 -33.30
C ALA A 17 0.40 -24.72 -31.81
N SER A 18 1.59 -24.96 -31.26
CA SER A 18 1.96 -24.52 -29.91
C SER A 18 2.02 -22.99 -29.89
N ILE A 19 0.96 -22.35 -29.41
CA ILE A 19 0.96 -20.92 -29.10
C ILE A 19 1.77 -20.75 -27.82
N SER A 20 3.01 -20.28 -27.95
CA SER A 20 3.79 -19.82 -26.81
C SER A 20 3.17 -18.54 -26.25
N LEU A 21 2.37 -18.66 -25.19
CA LEU A 21 1.95 -17.53 -24.37
C LEU A 21 3.20 -16.90 -23.74
N HIS A 22 3.70 -15.83 -24.34
CA HIS A 22 4.62 -14.94 -23.64
C HIS A 22 3.78 -14.12 -22.67
N ALA A 23 3.75 -14.53 -21.40
CA ALA A 23 3.35 -13.62 -20.34
C ALA A 23 4.37 -12.47 -20.36
N VAL A 24 3.99 -11.32 -20.93
CA VAL A 24 4.78 -10.10 -20.79
C VAL A 24 4.70 -9.72 -19.33
N ALA A 25 5.71 -10.08 -18.55
CA ALA A 25 5.83 -9.63 -17.17
C ALA A 25 5.94 -8.10 -17.19
N GLY A 26 5.08 -7.41 -16.43
CA GLY A 26 5.13 -5.96 -16.32
C GLY A 26 6.49 -5.45 -15.84
N GLU A 27 6.78 -4.19 -16.14
CA GLU A 27 8.01 -3.51 -15.74
C GLU A 27 8.01 -3.26 -14.23
N LYS A 28 9.09 -3.65 -13.55
CA LYS A 28 9.24 -3.46 -12.10
C LYS A 28 9.89 -2.11 -11.82
N TYR A 29 9.41 -1.43 -10.79
CA TYR A 29 9.94 -0.17 -10.29
C TYR A 29 10.27 -0.30 -8.80
N ALA A 30 11.34 0.34 -8.37
CA ALA A 30 11.75 0.41 -6.96
C ALA A 30 11.74 1.87 -6.48
N VAL A 31 11.19 2.07 -5.29
CA VAL A 31 11.27 3.35 -4.56
C VAL A 31 12.72 3.62 -4.17
N ALA A 32 13.15 4.87 -4.28
CA ALA A 32 14.48 5.27 -3.87
C ALA A 32 14.71 5.03 -2.36
N LYS A 33 15.94 4.68 -1.98
CA LYS A 33 16.32 4.60 -0.57
C LYS A 33 16.20 5.97 0.09
N GLY A 34 15.73 6.00 1.33
CA GLY A 34 15.56 7.23 2.10
C GLY A 34 14.27 8.00 1.79
N THR A 35 13.41 7.50 0.89
CA THR A 35 12.08 8.06 0.68
C THR A 35 11.25 8.00 1.97
N THR A 36 10.59 9.11 2.30
CA THR A 36 9.65 9.22 3.40
C THR A 36 8.26 9.57 2.90
N VAL A 37 7.24 9.18 3.68
CA VAL A 37 5.85 9.60 3.49
C VAL A 37 5.40 10.42 4.70
N LYS A 38 4.46 11.34 4.50
CA LYS A 38 3.93 12.20 5.56
C LYS A 38 2.80 11.50 6.28
N TRP A 39 2.83 11.51 7.61
CA TRP A 39 1.68 11.12 8.44
C TRP A 39 1.00 12.36 9.03
N LEU A 40 -0.31 12.28 9.23
CA LEU A 40 -1.12 13.28 9.93
C LEU A 40 -2.10 12.57 10.87
N GLY A 41 -2.03 12.91 12.16
CA GLY A 41 -2.97 12.45 13.19
C GLY A 41 -3.68 13.63 13.82
N LYS A 42 -4.95 13.44 14.20
CA LYS A 42 -5.80 14.51 14.73
C LYS A 42 -6.39 14.15 16.08
N LYS A 43 -6.64 15.18 16.87
CA LYS A 43 -7.44 15.17 18.09
C LYS A 43 -8.47 16.29 18.00
N VAL A 44 -9.46 16.28 18.87
CA VAL A 44 -10.48 17.35 18.92
C VAL A 44 -9.89 18.76 19.10
N THR A 45 -8.74 18.85 19.76
CA THR A 45 -8.06 20.13 20.07
C THR A 45 -6.90 20.48 19.12
N GLY A 46 -6.69 19.73 18.03
CA GLY A 46 -5.60 20.03 17.09
C GLY A 46 -5.08 18.81 16.33
N GLU A 47 -3.93 18.95 15.69
CA GLU A 47 -3.31 17.92 14.88
C GLU A 47 -1.80 17.89 15.04
N HIS A 48 -1.19 16.75 14.72
CA HIS A 48 0.25 16.58 14.64
C HIS A 48 0.62 15.91 13.32
N TYR A 49 1.78 16.25 12.78
CA TYR A 49 2.26 15.68 11.53
C TYR A 49 3.75 15.42 11.55
N GLY A 50 4.16 14.53 10.66
CA GLY A 50 5.56 14.19 10.55
C GLY A 50 5.82 13.27 9.40
N VAL A 51 6.94 12.56 9.46
CA VAL A 51 7.38 11.64 8.41
C VAL A 51 7.67 10.25 8.96
N ILE A 52 7.58 9.28 8.07
CA ILE A 52 7.98 7.89 8.30
C ILE A 52 8.61 7.34 7.02
N SER A 53 9.67 6.55 7.15
CA SER A 53 10.46 6.04 6.03
C SER A 53 9.84 4.81 5.39
N ILE A 54 9.89 4.78 4.05
CA ILE A 54 9.70 3.56 3.28
C ILE A 54 11.00 2.75 3.39
N LYS A 55 10.95 1.60 4.06
CA LYS A 55 12.08 0.67 4.18
C LYS A 55 12.41 0.03 2.83
N SER A 56 11.36 -0.39 2.11
CA SER A 56 11.43 -0.92 0.75
C SER A 56 10.08 -0.76 0.07
N GLY A 57 10.08 -0.47 -1.22
CA GLY A 57 8.88 -0.40 -2.03
C GLY A 57 9.17 -0.85 -3.45
N GLU A 58 8.39 -1.81 -3.93
CA GLU A 58 8.46 -2.28 -5.31
C GLU A 58 7.06 -2.41 -5.88
N PHE A 59 6.89 -2.01 -7.13
CA PHE A 59 5.63 -2.15 -7.83
C PHE A 59 5.84 -2.50 -9.30
N THR A 60 4.79 -3.01 -9.92
CA THR A 60 4.79 -3.45 -11.31
C THR A 60 3.86 -2.57 -12.13
N MET A 61 4.33 -2.16 -13.30
CA MET A 61 3.58 -1.41 -14.29
C MET A 61 3.43 -2.27 -15.56
N ASP A 62 2.23 -2.39 -16.11
CA ASP A 62 1.99 -2.96 -17.43
C ASP A 62 1.33 -1.93 -18.33
N LYS A 63 1.92 -1.66 -19.50
CA LYS A 63 1.43 -0.66 -20.48
C LYS A 63 1.06 0.69 -19.83
N GLY A 64 1.89 1.17 -18.90
CA GLY A 64 1.68 2.43 -18.20
C GLY A 64 0.66 2.37 -17.05
N ARG A 65 0.15 1.19 -16.68
CA ARG A 65 -0.82 0.99 -15.59
C ARG A 65 -0.19 0.23 -14.43
N LEU A 66 -0.44 0.68 -13.21
CA LEU A 66 -0.06 -0.05 -12.00
C LEU A 66 -0.87 -1.35 -11.91
N THR A 67 -0.19 -2.48 -11.70
CA THR A 67 -0.84 -3.80 -11.62
C THR A 67 -0.63 -4.50 -10.28
N GLY A 68 0.35 -4.07 -9.49
CA GLY A 68 0.62 -4.65 -8.19
C GLY A 68 1.85 -4.02 -7.53
N GLY A 69 2.11 -4.38 -6.28
CA GLY A 69 3.27 -3.88 -5.55
C GLY A 69 3.22 -4.21 -4.08
N THR A 70 4.36 -4.03 -3.42
CA THR A 70 4.53 -4.26 -1.99
C THR A 70 5.41 -3.18 -1.41
N PHE A 71 4.96 -2.60 -0.30
CA PHE A 71 5.66 -1.57 0.44
C PHE A 71 5.84 -2.02 1.87
N THR A 72 7.03 -1.77 2.43
CA THR A 72 7.35 -1.98 3.83
C THR A 72 7.77 -0.65 4.42
N ILE A 73 7.11 -0.27 5.51
CA ILE A 73 7.37 0.97 6.25
C ILE A 73 8.20 0.62 7.48
N ASP A 74 9.24 1.42 7.75
CA ASP A 74 10.03 1.27 8.98
C ASP A 74 9.36 2.02 10.13
N MET A 75 8.73 1.29 11.06
CA MET A 75 8.00 1.92 12.16
C MET A 75 8.91 2.59 13.19
N ASN A 76 10.20 2.25 13.21
CA ASN A 76 11.18 2.92 14.09
C ASN A 76 11.48 4.35 13.63
N SER A 77 11.25 4.65 12.35
CA SER A 77 11.59 5.91 11.68
C SER A 77 10.54 7.03 11.85
N ILE A 78 9.51 6.81 12.67
CA ILE A 78 8.52 7.85 12.97
C ILE A 78 9.23 9.06 13.58
N VAL A 79 9.01 10.21 12.94
CA VAL A 79 9.44 11.54 13.41
C VAL A 79 8.26 12.50 13.36
N CYS A 80 8.08 13.30 14.40
CA CYS A 80 7.15 14.43 14.49
C CYS A 80 7.85 15.73 14.07
N ASN A 81 7.24 16.49 13.15
CA ASN A 81 7.86 17.67 12.54
C ASN A 81 7.28 19.00 13.03
N ASP A 82 6.15 18.99 13.72
CA ASP A 82 5.48 20.19 14.22
C ASP A 82 5.72 20.46 15.71
N MET A 83 6.63 19.70 16.33
CA MET A 83 6.99 19.82 17.74
C MET A 83 8.50 19.73 17.93
N GLU A 84 8.99 20.22 19.07
CA GLU A 84 10.39 20.18 19.46
C GLU A 84 10.59 19.71 20.92
N GLY A 85 11.83 19.43 21.29
CA GLY A 85 12.24 19.14 22.67
C GLY A 85 11.55 17.93 23.30
N GLU A 86 11.28 18.04 24.61
CA GLU A 86 10.72 16.95 25.42
C GLU A 86 9.32 16.51 24.93
N TYR A 87 8.49 17.44 24.48
CA TYR A 87 7.14 17.13 24.01
C TYR A 87 7.13 16.33 22.71
N LYS A 88 8.04 16.64 21.78
CA LYS A 88 8.30 15.80 20.60
C LYS A 88 8.67 14.38 21.02
N GLY A 89 9.64 14.25 21.93
CA GLY A 89 10.10 12.96 22.43
C GLY A 89 8.99 12.14 23.09
N LYS A 90 8.12 12.78 23.88
CA LYS A 90 6.94 12.15 24.50
C LYS A 90 5.96 11.63 23.46
N LEU A 91 5.62 12.44 22.45
CA LEU A 91 4.70 12.02 21.39
C LEU A 91 5.26 10.85 20.59
N GLU A 92 6.50 10.96 20.10
CA GLU A 92 7.14 9.89 19.32
C GLU A 92 7.29 8.60 20.13
N GLY A 93 7.67 8.71 21.42
CA GLY A 93 7.74 7.58 22.33
C GLY A 93 6.38 6.90 22.52
N HIS A 94 5.32 7.69 22.70
CA HIS A 94 3.96 7.16 22.86
C HIS A 94 3.45 6.49 21.57
N LEU A 95 3.68 7.09 20.40
CA LEU A 95 3.34 6.48 19.10
C LEU A 95 4.03 5.13 18.90
N LYS A 96 5.24 4.96 19.45
CA LYS A 96 6.01 3.69 19.36
C LYS A 96 5.61 2.65 20.41
N SER A 97 4.89 3.05 21.46
CA SER A 97 4.49 2.18 22.58
C SER A 97 3.40 1.18 22.20
N ASP A 98 3.15 0.19 23.07
CA ASP A 98 2.11 -0.84 22.90
C ASP A 98 0.68 -0.28 22.91
N ASP A 99 0.45 0.90 23.50
CA ASP A 99 -0.84 1.61 23.45
C ASP A 99 -1.16 2.09 22.02
N PHE A 100 -0.12 2.28 21.20
CA PHE A 100 -0.23 2.70 19.81
C PHE A 100 0.33 1.63 18.86
N PHE A 101 1.41 1.90 18.11
CA PHE A 101 1.89 0.99 17.06
C PHE A 101 2.64 -0.25 17.57
N GLY A 102 3.05 -0.29 18.84
CA GLY A 102 3.76 -1.44 19.44
C GLY A 102 5.06 -1.78 18.70
N VAL A 103 5.86 -0.76 18.37
CA VAL A 103 6.97 -0.84 17.40
C VAL A 103 8.05 -1.83 17.80
N ALA A 104 8.26 -2.04 19.11
CA ALA A 104 9.19 -3.06 19.60
C ALA A 104 8.81 -4.49 19.13
N LYS A 105 7.52 -4.79 19.01
CA LYS A 105 6.99 -6.09 18.54
C LYS A 105 6.69 -6.07 17.04
N TYR A 106 6.29 -4.92 16.52
CA TYR A 106 5.87 -4.72 15.14
C TYR A 106 6.72 -3.63 14.47
N PRO A 107 8.01 -3.90 14.19
CA PRO A 107 8.93 -2.88 13.67
C PRO A 107 8.65 -2.47 12.23
N ALA A 108 7.72 -3.15 11.55
CA ALA A 108 7.34 -2.87 10.18
C ALA A 108 5.82 -2.92 9.97
N ALA A 109 5.31 -2.02 9.15
CA ALA A 109 4.00 -2.12 8.53
C ALA A 109 4.16 -2.48 7.04
N VAL A 110 3.22 -3.24 6.50
CA VAL A 110 3.31 -3.76 5.12
C VAL A 110 2.03 -3.48 4.37
N MET A 111 2.14 -2.95 3.15
CA MET A 111 1.03 -2.82 2.21
C MET A 111 1.28 -3.70 0.99
N VAL A 112 0.26 -4.44 0.55
CA VAL A 112 0.27 -5.23 -0.69
C VAL A 112 -0.87 -4.78 -1.59
N ILE A 113 -0.56 -4.27 -2.78
CA ILE A 113 -1.58 -3.89 -3.76
C ILE A 113 -2.23 -5.16 -4.32
N LYS A 114 -3.57 -5.21 -4.29
CA LYS A 114 -4.38 -6.36 -4.68
C LYS A 114 -5.10 -6.14 -6.00
N ASN A 115 -5.63 -4.94 -6.21
CA ASN A 115 -6.32 -4.58 -7.44
C ASN A 115 -6.13 -3.09 -7.74
N VAL A 116 -6.16 -2.75 -9.02
CA VAL A 116 -6.04 -1.37 -9.51
C VAL A 116 -7.07 -1.14 -10.59
N GLU A 117 -7.91 -0.14 -10.39
CA GLU A 117 -8.96 0.26 -11.32
C GLU A 117 -8.63 1.65 -11.88
N GLU A 118 -8.79 1.85 -13.17
CA GLU A 118 -8.58 3.18 -13.75
C GLU A 118 -9.76 4.08 -13.38
N ILE A 119 -9.46 5.28 -12.87
CA ILE A 119 -10.47 6.33 -12.68
C ILE A 119 -10.52 7.19 -13.94
N SER A 120 -9.36 7.74 -14.33
CA SER A 120 -9.22 8.59 -15.51
C SER A 120 -7.74 8.83 -15.83
N GLY A 121 -7.28 8.43 -17.02
CA GLY A 121 -5.94 8.76 -17.50
C GLY A 121 -4.85 8.29 -16.55
N ASN A 122 -4.12 9.22 -15.93
CA ASN A 122 -3.05 8.92 -14.98
C ASN A 122 -3.52 8.69 -13.53
N LYS A 123 -4.83 8.76 -13.27
CA LYS A 123 -5.42 8.54 -11.95
C LYS A 123 -6.05 7.15 -11.86
N MET A 124 -5.62 6.41 -10.84
CA MET A 124 -6.02 5.04 -10.56
C MET A 124 -6.63 4.95 -9.15
N ASN A 125 -7.54 4.03 -8.95
CA ASN A 125 -8.04 3.61 -7.66
C ASN A 125 -7.32 2.33 -7.24
N VAL A 126 -6.65 2.35 -6.10
CA VAL A 126 -5.85 1.22 -5.60
C VAL A 126 -6.58 0.57 -4.44
N LYS A 127 -6.79 -0.75 -4.53
CA LYS A 127 -7.24 -1.61 -3.44
C LYS A 127 -6.05 -2.43 -2.95
N ALA A 128 -5.75 -2.33 -1.66
CA ALA A 128 -4.58 -2.96 -1.06
C ALA A 128 -4.91 -3.57 0.30
N ASP A 129 -4.14 -4.59 0.68
CA ASP A 129 -4.12 -5.12 2.04
C ASP A 129 -3.06 -4.36 2.84
N MET A 130 -3.47 -3.73 3.94
CA MET A 130 -2.58 -3.01 4.85
C MET A 130 -2.43 -3.81 6.15
N THR A 131 -1.20 -4.11 6.54
CA THR A 131 -0.87 -4.81 7.79
C THR A 131 -0.15 -3.84 8.72
N ILE A 132 -0.81 -3.51 9.83
CA ILE A 132 -0.28 -2.67 10.90
C ILE A 132 -0.50 -3.40 12.22
N LYS A 133 0.50 -3.42 13.10
CA LYS A 133 0.45 -4.10 14.41
C LYS A 133 0.02 -5.58 14.31
N GLY A 134 0.44 -6.25 13.23
CA GLY A 134 0.11 -7.65 12.94
C GLY A 134 -1.31 -7.91 12.45
N VAL A 135 -2.15 -6.87 12.27
CA VAL A 135 -3.52 -7.00 11.80
C VAL A 135 -3.63 -6.48 10.37
N THR A 136 -4.15 -7.31 9.46
CA THR A 136 -4.35 -6.99 8.05
C THR A 136 -5.78 -6.53 7.79
N THR A 137 -5.95 -5.38 7.13
CA THR A 137 -7.25 -4.83 6.74
C THR A 137 -7.18 -4.27 5.32
N PRO A 138 -8.27 -4.33 4.54
CA PRO A 138 -8.30 -3.71 3.23
C PRO A 138 -8.33 -2.18 3.34
N VAL A 139 -7.63 -1.51 2.44
CA VAL A 139 -7.66 -0.06 2.22
C VAL A 139 -7.87 0.25 0.75
N GLU A 140 -8.55 1.35 0.47
CA GLU A 140 -8.84 1.81 -0.88
C GLU A 140 -8.54 3.30 -0.99
N PHE A 141 -7.77 3.70 -2.01
CA PHE A 141 -7.32 5.08 -2.14
C PHE A 141 -6.95 5.44 -3.59
N PRO A 142 -7.15 6.71 -3.99
CA PRO A 142 -6.72 7.19 -5.29
C PRO A 142 -5.21 7.45 -5.33
N VAL A 143 -4.61 7.14 -6.48
CA VAL A 143 -3.19 7.41 -6.79
C VAL A 143 -3.09 8.04 -8.17
N THR A 144 -2.26 9.06 -8.30
CA THR A 144 -1.84 9.64 -9.57
C THR A 144 -0.45 9.11 -9.93
N ILE A 145 -0.29 8.60 -11.15
CA ILE A 145 0.95 7.97 -11.63
C ILE A 145 1.42 8.64 -12.92
N THR A 146 2.56 9.32 -12.87
CA THR A 146 3.10 10.06 -14.02
C THR A 146 4.50 9.58 -14.37
N SER A 147 4.73 9.24 -15.64
CA SER A 147 6.08 8.93 -16.14
C SER A 147 6.90 10.20 -16.29
N ILE A 148 8.12 10.22 -15.74
CA ILE A 148 9.07 11.34 -15.81
C ILE A 148 10.47 10.77 -16.04
N ASN A 149 11.07 10.99 -17.22
CA ASN A 149 12.46 10.64 -17.54
C ASN A 149 12.88 9.24 -17.02
N ASP A 150 12.29 8.18 -17.57
CA ASP A 150 12.46 6.75 -17.20
C ASP A 150 12.12 6.38 -15.74
N LYS A 151 11.61 7.34 -14.97
CA LYS A 151 11.07 7.14 -13.62
C LYS A 151 9.56 7.27 -13.64
N VAL A 152 8.96 6.85 -12.53
CA VAL A 152 7.54 7.02 -12.27
C VAL A 152 7.38 7.86 -11.00
N SER A 153 6.67 8.97 -11.11
CA SER A 153 6.16 9.74 -9.98
C SER A 153 4.82 9.17 -9.54
N THR A 154 4.68 8.97 -8.23
CA THR A 154 3.43 8.51 -7.61
C THR A 154 3.03 9.50 -6.52
N ASN A 155 1.79 9.97 -6.59
CA ASN A 155 1.22 10.88 -5.62
C ASN A 155 -0.15 10.36 -5.13
N GLY A 156 -0.40 10.44 -3.83
CA GLY A 156 -1.69 10.03 -3.28
C GLY A 156 -1.79 10.25 -1.77
N THR A 157 -2.97 9.98 -1.23
CA THR A 157 -3.23 9.99 0.21
C THR A 157 -4.12 8.84 0.57
N ILE A 158 -3.74 8.16 1.65
CA ILE A 158 -4.42 7.00 2.21
C ILE A 158 -5.01 7.44 3.54
N THR A 159 -6.30 7.19 3.77
CA THR A 159 -6.93 7.34 5.07
C THR A 159 -7.05 5.95 5.71
N ILE A 160 -6.57 5.81 6.95
CA ILE A 160 -6.52 4.54 7.67
C ILE A 160 -7.23 4.72 9.01
N ASP A 161 -8.16 3.82 9.29
CA ASP A 161 -8.80 3.71 10.60
C ASP A 161 -7.91 2.86 11.52
N ARG A 162 -7.24 3.51 12.47
CA ARG A 162 -6.30 2.86 13.40
C ARG A 162 -6.98 1.82 14.29
N THR A 163 -8.27 1.95 14.54
CA THR A 163 -8.99 1.06 15.45
C THR A 163 -9.18 -0.33 14.85
N LYS A 164 -9.25 -0.44 13.51
CA LYS A 164 -9.29 -1.72 12.79
C LYS A 164 -8.00 -2.53 12.94
N HIS A 165 -6.91 -1.88 13.35
CA HIS A 165 -5.63 -2.53 13.68
C HIS A 165 -5.43 -2.72 15.19
N GLY A 166 -6.50 -2.59 15.99
CA GLY A 166 -6.44 -2.75 17.44
C GLY A 166 -5.82 -1.57 18.19
N ILE A 167 -5.63 -0.42 17.54
CA ILE A 167 -5.09 0.79 18.16
C ILE A 167 -6.25 1.61 18.70
N LYS A 168 -6.63 1.38 19.96
CA LYS A 168 -7.86 1.95 20.54
C LYS A 168 -7.63 3.18 21.42
N TYR A 169 -6.39 3.43 21.87
CA TYR A 169 -6.08 4.53 22.80
C TYR A 169 -6.72 5.86 22.36
N GLY A 170 -7.45 6.53 23.24
CA GLY A 170 -8.09 7.82 22.96
C GLY A 170 -9.15 7.81 21.85
N SER A 171 -9.64 6.63 21.43
CA SER A 171 -10.70 6.51 20.43
C SER A 171 -12.07 6.73 21.06
N GLY A 172 -12.85 7.67 20.50
CA GLY A 172 -14.24 7.89 20.90
C GLY A 172 -15.17 6.72 20.54
N SER A 173 -14.74 5.80 19.66
CA SER A 173 -15.51 4.60 19.31
C SER A 173 -15.39 3.50 20.36
N PHE A 174 -14.43 3.59 21.29
CA PHE A 174 -14.15 2.57 22.30
C PHE A 174 -14.21 3.06 23.74
N PHE A 175 -14.17 4.38 23.96
CA PHE A 175 -14.15 4.98 25.28
C PHE A 175 -15.02 6.23 25.32
N ASP A 176 -15.80 6.36 26.38
CA ASP A 176 -16.62 7.54 26.67
C ASP A 176 -15.83 8.59 27.46
N ASP A 177 -16.40 9.80 27.60
CA ASP A 177 -15.90 10.89 28.45
C ASP A 177 -14.45 11.34 28.19
N LEU A 178 -13.96 11.17 26.96
CA LEU A 178 -12.59 11.58 26.59
C LEU A 178 -12.40 13.10 26.53
N GLY A 179 -13.47 13.86 26.26
CA GLY A 179 -13.41 15.31 26.08
C GLY A 179 -12.27 15.73 25.14
N ASP A 180 -11.43 16.66 25.60
CA ASP A 180 -10.29 17.21 24.85
C ASP A 180 -9.17 16.20 24.52
N LYS A 181 -9.24 15.00 25.11
CA LYS A 181 -8.28 13.90 24.89
C LYS A 181 -8.69 12.98 23.73
N MET A 182 -9.86 13.17 23.12
CA MET A 182 -10.29 12.33 22.01
C MET A 182 -9.38 12.51 20.80
N ILE A 183 -8.89 11.39 20.27
CA ILE A 183 -8.02 11.27 19.10
C ILE A 183 -8.83 10.61 18.00
N ASP A 184 -8.86 11.21 16.82
CA ASP A 184 -9.56 10.69 15.66
C ASP A 184 -9.14 9.24 15.37
N ASP A 185 -10.11 8.41 14.99
CA ASP A 185 -9.84 7.04 14.57
C ASP A 185 -9.07 6.99 13.25
N ASN A 186 -9.29 8.00 12.40
CA ASN A 186 -8.62 8.11 11.13
C ASN A 186 -7.31 8.90 11.25
N PHE A 187 -6.25 8.37 10.64
CA PHE A 187 -5.05 9.13 10.30
C PHE A 187 -4.79 9.02 8.80
N THR A 188 -3.97 9.91 8.26
CA THR A 188 -3.62 9.88 6.84
C THR A 188 -2.14 9.67 6.60
N ILE A 189 -1.83 8.97 5.50
CA ILE A 189 -0.50 8.86 4.92
C ILE A 189 -0.53 9.51 3.54
N SER A 190 0.17 10.62 3.38
CA SER A 190 0.36 11.29 2.09
C SER A 190 1.74 10.97 1.53
N PHE A 191 1.80 10.60 0.26
CA PHE A 191 3.03 10.22 -0.40
C PHE A 191 3.20 10.95 -1.72
N ASP A 192 4.44 11.33 -1.99
CA ASP A 192 4.90 11.90 -3.25
C ASP A 192 6.34 11.45 -3.43
N PHE A 193 6.58 10.51 -4.34
CA PHE A 193 7.92 9.99 -4.57
C PHE A 193 8.15 9.57 -6.01
N LEU A 194 9.43 9.44 -6.34
CA LEU A 194 9.89 8.85 -7.59
C LEU A 194 10.33 7.40 -7.36
N ALA A 195 10.01 6.54 -8.31
CA ALA A 195 10.53 5.20 -8.41
C ALA A 195 11.25 5.00 -9.74
N ALA A 196 12.36 4.28 -9.71
CA ALA A 196 13.15 3.98 -10.90
C ALA A 196 12.87 2.55 -11.36
N LYS A 197 12.90 2.33 -12.68
CA LYS A 197 12.78 1.00 -13.26
C LYS A 197 13.91 0.10 -12.71
N LYS A 198 13.56 -1.11 -12.28
CA LYS A 198 14.54 -2.15 -11.95
C LYS A 198 14.99 -2.78 -13.27
N GLY A 199 16.30 -2.75 -13.50
CA GLY A 199 16.95 -3.45 -14.61
C GLY A 199 16.83 -4.96 -14.50
#